data_AF-A0A7V5QAY1-F1
#
_entry.id   AF-A0A7V5QAY1-F1
#
_cell.length_a   1.000
_cell.length_b   1.000
_cell.length_c   1.000
_cell.angle_alpha   90.00
_cell.angle_beta   90.00
_cell.angle_gamma   90.00
#
_symmetry.space_group_name_H-M   'P 1'
#
loop_
_entity.id
_entity.type
_entity.pdbx_description
1 polymer ?
#
loop_
_entity_poly.entity_id
_entity_poly.type
_entity_poly.pdbx_seq_one_letter_code
_entity_poly.pdbx_strand_id
1 'polypeptide(L)' 'MFFYILRRIGLLLPTFIGVTIAAFSFIRLLPGDPVLLMAGERGLTPERHAELLKQFG' A
#
# COMPACT_ATOMS: atom_id res chain seq x y z
N MET A 1 17.18 -15.47 -30.41
CA MET A 1 16.90 -15.64 -28.97
C MET A 1 16.59 -14.30 -28.27
N PHE A 2 17.47 -13.30 -28.34
CA PHE A 2 17.35 -12.03 -27.59
C PHE A 2 16.08 -11.23 -27.91
N PHE A 3 15.75 -11.08 -29.20
CA PHE A 3 14.54 -10.37 -29.64
C PHE A 3 13.22 -11.05 -29.20
N TYR A 4 13.24 -12.38 -29.09
CA TYR A 4 12.11 -13.16 -28.59
C TYR A 4 11.88 -12.90 -27.10
N ILE A 5 12.96 -12.85 -26.31
CA ILE A 5 12.90 -12.52 -24.88
C ILE A 5 12.39 -11.09 -24.68
N LEU A 6 12.92 -10.13 -25.44
CA LEU A 6 12.53 -8.72 -25.33
C LEU A 6 11.05 -8.49 -25.66
N ARG A 7 10.55 -9.17 -26.70
CA ARG A 7 9.12 -9.13 -27.06
C ARG A 7 8.23 -9.75 -25.99
N ARG A 8 8.70 -10.79 -25.30
CA ARG A 8 7.98 -11.43 -24.19
C ARG A 8 7.95 -10.55 -22.94
N ILE A 9 9.08 -9.91 -22.61
CA ILE A 9 9.17 -8.93 -21.52
C ILE A 9 8.32 -7.69 -21.83
N GLY A 10 8.30 -7.23 -23.08
CA GLY A 10 7.46 -6.10 -23.51
C GLY A 10 5.96 -6.34 -23.34
N LEU A 11 5.51 -7.60 -23.36
CA LEU A 11 4.12 -7.98 -23.05
C LEU A 11 3.86 -8.14 -21.55
N LEU A 12 4.87 -8.55 -20.78
CA LEU A 12 4.79 -8.68 -19.32
C LEU A 12 4.84 -7.33 -18.60
N LEU A 13 5.61 -6.37 -19.11
CA LEU A 13 5.74 -5.04 -18.50
C LEU A 13 4.39 -4.33 -18.30
N PRO A 14 3.50 -4.20 -19.31
CA PRO A 14 2.23 -3.50 -19.13
C PRO A 14 1.29 -4.22 -18.18
N THR A 15 1.23 -5.56 -18.21
CA THR A 15 0.40 -6.32 -17.25
C THR A 15 0.95 -6.19 -15.83
N PHE A 16 2.26 -6.28 -15.66
CA PHE A 16 2.91 -6.10 -14.37
C PHE A 16 2.64 -4.70 -13.80
N ILE A 17 2.87 -3.66 -14.59
CA ILE A 17 2.60 -2.26 -14.18
C ILE A 17 1.12 -2.09 -13.83
N GLY A 18 0.20 -2.60 -14.65
CA GLY A 18 -1.23 -2.53 -14.40
C GLY A 18 -1.64 -3.20 -13.08
N VAL A 19 -1.12 -4.40 -12.82
CA VAL A 19 -1.36 -5.13 -11.57
C VAL A 19 -0.74 -4.41 -10.37
N THR A 20 0.47 -3.88 -10.49
CA THR A 20 1.12 -3.10 -9.43
C THR A 20 0.30 -1.87 -9.09
N ILE A 21 -0.04 -1.04 -10.10
CA ILE A 21 -0.84 0.17 -9.87
C ILE A 21 -2.18 -0.20 -9.25
N ALA A 22 -2.86 -1.23 -9.75
CA ALA A 22 -4.11 -1.71 -9.17
C ALA A 22 -3.93 -2.09 -7.70
N ALA A 23 -2.99 -2.99 -7.38
CA ALA A 23 -2.76 -3.44 -6.01
C ALA A 23 -2.45 -2.29 -5.03
N PHE A 24 -1.56 -1.37 -5.42
CA PHE A 24 -1.23 -0.21 -4.59
C PHE A 24 -2.39 0.81 -4.50
N SER A 25 -3.15 0.98 -5.57
CA SER A 25 -4.35 1.81 -5.56
C SER A 25 -5.42 1.20 -4.67
N PHE A 26 -5.59 -0.12 -4.69
CA PHE A 26 -6.51 -0.83 -3.78
C PHE A 26 -6.15 -0.57 -2.32
N ILE A 27 -4.87 -0.62 -1.93
CA ILE A 27 -4.43 -0.29 -0.57
C ILE A 27 -4.86 1.13 -0.17
N ARG A 28 -4.82 2.10 -1.09
CA ARG A 28 -5.12 3.51 -0.82
C ARG A 28 -6.61 3.87 -1.00
N LEU A 29 -7.33 3.13 -1.85
CA LEU A 29 -8.76 3.29 -2.11
C LEU A 29 -9.61 2.49 -1.12
N LEU A 30 -9.05 1.44 -0.48
CA LEU A 30 -9.68 0.78 0.64
C LEU A 30 -9.95 1.84 1.71
N PRO A 31 -11.23 2.22 1.94
CA PRO A 31 -11.60 3.33 2.81
C PRO A 31 -11.64 2.88 4.28
N GLY A 32 -10.73 1.98 4.64
CA GLY A 32 -10.44 1.57 5.99
C GLY A 32 -9.01 1.98 6.24
N ASP A 33 -8.83 2.98 7.09
CA ASP A 33 -7.52 3.49 7.46
C ASP A 33 -6.60 2.28 7.74
N PRO A 34 -5.52 2.04 6.97
CA PRO A 34 -4.66 0.89 7.18
C PRO A 34 -4.10 0.87 8.61
N VAL A 35 -4.09 2.04 9.26
CA VAL A 35 -3.84 2.22 10.69
C VAL A 35 -4.92 1.59 11.57
N LEU A 36 -6.21 1.72 11.24
CA LEU A 36 -7.33 1.08 11.97
C LEU A 36 -7.39 -0.43 11.76
N LEU A 37 -7.08 -0.92 10.55
CA LEU A 37 -7.02 -2.36 10.26
C LEU A 37 -5.79 -3.04 10.90
N MET A 38 -4.64 -2.34 10.96
CA MET A 38 -3.44 -2.81 11.67
C MET A 38 -3.54 -2.66 13.19
N ALA A 39 -4.37 -1.73 13.69
CA ALA A 39 -4.57 -1.57 15.12
C ALA A 39 -5.32 -2.75 15.76
N GLY A 40 -6.13 -3.50 14.98
CA GLY A 40 -7.00 -4.54 15.53
C GLY A 40 -7.82 -4.02 16.71
N GLU A 41 -8.34 -4.87 17.59
CA GLU A 41 -9.00 -4.47 18.85
C GLU A 41 -8.06 -3.76 19.85
N ARG A 42 -6.89 -3.29 19.42
CA ARG A 42 -5.98 -2.40 20.14
C ARG A 42 -5.84 -1.08 19.37
N GLY A 43 -6.97 -0.56 18.90
CA GLY A 43 -7.12 0.86 18.54
C GLY A 43 -6.44 1.70 19.59
N LEU A 44 -5.29 2.28 19.25
CA LEU A 44 -4.69 3.31 20.05
C LEU A 44 -5.74 4.42 20.11
N THR A 45 -6.38 4.54 21.26
CA THR A 45 -7.45 5.50 21.51
C THR A 45 -6.98 6.88 21.04
N PRO A 46 -7.80 7.67 20.31
CA PRO A 46 -7.40 8.99 19.81
C PRO A 46 -6.77 9.87 20.91
N GLU A 47 -7.11 9.61 22.17
CA GLU A 47 -6.57 10.23 23.37
C GLU A 47 -5.06 9.96 23.58
N ARG A 48 -4.52 8.78 23.21
CA ARG A 48 -3.09 8.44 23.41
C ARG A 48 -2.19 9.08 22.36
N HIS A 49 -2.72 9.34 21.16
CA HIS A 49 -1.97 10.01 20.09
C HIS A 49 -1.67 11.48 20.44
N ALA A 50 -2.62 12.16 21.09
CA ALA A 50 -2.46 13.54 21.54
C ALA A 50 -1.46 13.69 22.70
N GLU A 51 -1.35 12.67 23.58
CA GLU A 51 -0.34 12.65 24.65
C GLU A 51 1.09 12.46 24.12
N LEU A 52 1.27 11.59 23.12
CA LEU A 52 2.60 11.30 22.56
C LEU A 52 3.16 12.48 21.74
N LEU A 53 2.33 13.25 21.04
CA LEU A 53 2.73 14.51 20.40
C LEU A 53 3.20 15.59 21.39
N LYS A 54 2.70 15.56 22.64
CA LYS A 54 3.13 16.49 23.69
C LYS A 54 4.44 16.06 24.37
N GLN A 55 4.71 14.75 24.47
CA GLN A 55 5.92 14.25 25.11
C GLN A 55 7.15 14.23 24.18
N PHE A 56 6.94 14.12 22.87
CA PHE A 56 8.03 13.89 21.90
C PHE A 56 8.05 14.90 20.75
N GLY A 57 7.43 16.08 20.92
CA GLY A 57 7.49 17.18 19.96
C GLY A 57 8.89 17.47 19.44
#